data_AF-A0A8S1HCP8-F1
#
_entry.id   AF-A0A8S1HCP8-F1
#
_cell.length_a   1.000
_cell.length_b   1.000
_cell.length_c   1.000
_cell.angle_alpha   90.00
_cell.angle_beta   90.00
_cell.angle_gamma   90.00
#
_symmetry.space_group_name_H-M   'P 1'
#
loop_
_entity.id
_entity.type
_entity.pdbx_description
1 polymer ?
#
loop_
_entity_poly.entity_id
_entity_poly.type
_entity_poly.pdbx_seq_one_letter_code
_entity_poly.pdbx_strand_id
1 'polypeptide(L)'
;MQISRTNVDEEAMERAAENPIDIQLPDGRRVIQHEESAYENLYTDGRSFDDVDGSGDSLSFKFDFKLHGDGVRQMADVGNSVQSNSFMLQHGCVMYSFAYSLTVIGKRDDDLICEFRLFPIDFSYRYPTKAIAGGVQCNVNQPAPTLTKCTLSLADFEGKMKLHINEKGEYKPSVILPHKLLCILTEKASTTLHVTVQVSEGYFKLEKYSDLKPLKKIAVAPPNSDAVISAILKGRKVPKCDWVITVGEGSPRDFNVHGVLLAESSLLFKIAVAQHMSSSDNQILMVSHENRMILSKIHSQDMEVLLHYIYKRQFVRPKFDSYARVGRFLTCVFRDAIGDFFLHWQAQIVAEILNLDRSDSLNTLTKCVQHLVSVASSPPGSLIVAFNVAMTVAADAWQMAEAKGEEKLKERLLKAVPGLGIVESILDTIQEFKTVLCGVKKTRV
;
A
#
# COMPACT_ATOMS: atom_id res chain seq x y z
N MET A 1 -12.20 -17.03 -42.76
CA MET A 1 -13.18 -16.97 -41.66
C MET A 1 -12.59 -16.03 -40.61
N GLN A 2 -12.89 -14.73 -40.73
CA GLN A 2 -12.48 -13.70 -39.78
C GLN A 2 -13.30 -13.88 -38.51
N ILE A 3 -12.66 -14.09 -37.37
CA ILE A 3 -13.28 -14.04 -36.05
C ILE A 3 -12.94 -12.68 -35.47
N SER A 4 -13.99 -11.91 -35.17
CA SER A 4 -13.97 -10.55 -34.64
C SER A 4 -13.19 -10.48 -33.32
N ARG A 5 -12.14 -9.67 -33.31
CA ARG A 5 -11.72 -8.94 -32.10
C ARG A 5 -12.78 -7.89 -31.78
N THR A 6 -12.80 -7.44 -30.52
CA THR A 6 -13.65 -6.40 -29.91
C THR A 6 -15.14 -6.73 -29.85
N ASN A 7 -15.64 -6.96 -28.63
CA ASN A 7 -17.05 -6.82 -28.20
C ASN A 7 -17.25 -7.20 -26.72
N VAL A 8 -16.24 -7.75 -26.03
CA VAL A 8 -16.38 -8.18 -24.61
C VAL A 8 -16.03 -7.06 -23.60
N ASP A 9 -15.38 -5.97 -24.01
CA ASP A 9 -15.05 -4.84 -23.11
C ASP A 9 -16.02 -3.65 -23.19
N GLU A 10 -16.77 -3.46 -24.28
CA GLU A 10 -17.74 -2.34 -24.40
C GLU A 10 -18.98 -2.55 -23.53
N GLU A 11 -19.54 -3.76 -23.48
CA GLU A 11 -20.72 -4.05 -22.63
C GLU A 11 -20.41 -3.99 -21.13
N ALA A 12 -19.17 -4.29 -20.73
CA ALA A 12 -18.73 -4.15 -19.33
C ALA A 12 -18.48 -2.68 -18.96
N MET A 13 -18.00 -1.87 -19.91
CA MET A 13 -17.88 -0.41 -19.78
C MET A 13 -19.24 0.30 -19.73
N GLU A 14 -20.23 -0.16 -20.52
CA GLU A 14 -21.60 0.39 -20.47
C GLU A 14 -22.32 0.02 -19.17
N ARG A 15 -22.22 -1.23 -18.69
CA ARG A 15 -22.89 -1.65 -17.45
C ARG A 15 -22.33 -0.99 -16.18
N ALA A 16 -21.05 -0.61 -16.16
CA ALA A 16 -20.45 0.11 -15.04
C ALA A 16 -20.93 1.57 -14.96
N ALA A 17 -21.31 2.18 -16.09
CA ALA A 17 -21.86 3.54 -16.13
C ALA A 17 -23.29 3.65 -15.55
N GLU A 18 -23.98 2.53 -15.31
CA GLU A 18 -25.41 2.53 -14.96
C GLU A 18 -25.73 2.63 -13.46
N ASN A 19 -24.76 2.50 -12.54
CA ASN A 19 -25.05 2.55 -11.10
C ASN A 19 -24.00 3.37 -10.31
N PRO A 20 -24.10 4.71 -10.27
CA PRO A 20 -23.27 5.51 -9.38
C PRO A 20 -23.52 5.17 -7.91
N ILE A 21 -22.46 5.22 -7.10
CA ILE A 21 -22.57 5.09 -5.63
C ILE A 21 -23.15 6.40 -5.09
N ASP A 22 -24.39 6.34 -4.60
CA ASP A 22 -25.05 7.45 -3.93
C ASP A 22 -24.79 7.38 -2.42
N ILE A 23 -24.00 8.33 -1.92
CA ILE A 23 -23.67 8.45 -0.51
C ILE A 23 -24.49 9.59 0.09
N GLN A 24 -25.44 9.24 0.94
CA GLN A 24 -26.21 10.21 1.71
C GLN A 24 -25.50 10.52 3.03
N LEU A 25 -25.12 11.79 3.22
CA LEU A 25 -24.47 12.26 4.44
C LEU A 25 -25.51 12.48 5.56
N PRO A 26 -25.11 12.41 6.85
CA PRO A 26 -26.00 12.59 7.98
C PRO A 26 -26.76 13.93 8.03
N ASP A 27 -26.26 14.94 7.32
CA ASP A 27 -26.88 16.26 7.21
C ASP A 27 -27.79 16.43 5.98
N GLY A 28 -28.11 15.33 5.30
CA GLY A 28 -29.01 15.30 4.14
C GLY A 28 -28.34 15.62 2.81
N ARG A 29 -27.05 15.98 2.79
CA ARG A 29 -26.30 16.19 1.54
C ARG A 29 -26.05 14.89 0.80
N ARG A 30 -26.00 14.95 -0.53
CA ARG A 30 -25.74 13.81 -1.40
C ARG A 30 -24.38 13.94 -2.09
N VAL A 31 -23.60 12.87 -2.04
CA VAL A 31 -22.33 12.73 -2.75
C VAL A 31 -22.47 11.58 -3.73
N ILE A 32 -22.30 11.88 -5.01
CA ILE A 32 -22.40 10.89 -6.08
C ILE A 32 -20.99 10.56 -6.52
N GLN A 33 -20.63 9.29 -6.39
CA GLN A 33 -19.36 8.76 -6.82
C GLN A 33 -19.60 7.81 -7.98
N HIS A 34 -19.15 8.19 -9.17
CA HIS A 34 -19.22 7.30 -10.33
C HIS A 34 -18.09 6.26 -10.24
N GLU A 35 -18.45 4.97 -10.24
CA GLU A 35 -17.49 3.91 -10.58
C GLU A 35 -17.35 3.89 -12.08
N GLU A 36 -16.16 4.18 -12.58
CA GLU A 36 -15.98 4.20 -14.01
C GLU A 36 -14.69 3.51 -14.40
N SER A 37 -14.89 2.30 -14.89
CA SER A 37 -14.13 1.64 -15.93
C SER A 37 -13.97 2.56 -17.17
N ALA A 38 -13.28 3.69 -17.04
CA ALA A 38 -13.17 4.71 -18.09
C ALA A 38 -11.77 5.29 -18.28
N TYR A 39 -10.78 4.74 -17.58
CA TYR A 39 -9.39 5.06 -17.87
C TYR A 39 -8.96 4.29 -19.12
N GLU A 40 -8.76 5.00 -20.22
CA GLU A 40 -8.06 4.43 -21.37
C GLU A 40 -6.69 3.96 -20.90
N ASN A 41 -6.32 2.72 -21.21
CA ASN A 41 -5.00 2.21 -20.86
C ASN A 41 -3.95 2.89 -21.74
N LEU A 42 -3.17 3.81 -21.16
CA LEU A 42 -2.13 4.57 -21.86
C LEU A 42 -0.78 3.83 -21.93
N TYR A 43 -0.73 2.60 -21.41
CA TYR A 43 0.46 1.76 -21.30
C TYR A 43 0.21 0.41 -22.00
N THR A 44 -0.19 0.46 -23.28
CA THR A 44 -0.44 -0.76 -24.09
C THR A 44 0.83 -1.31 -24.75
N ASP A 45 1.91 -0.54 -24.75
CA ASP A 45 3.22 -0.87 -25.34
C ASP A 45 4.15 -1.63 -24.40
N GLY A 46 3.73 -1.86 -23.15
CA GLY A 46 4.50 -2.62 -22.17
C GLY A 46 5.66 -1.88 -21.54
N ARG A 47 5.74 -0.55 -21.70
CA ARG A 47 6.69 0.29 -20.96
C ARG A 47 6.32 0.36 -19.48
N SER A 48 7.32 0.57 -18.62
CA SER A 48 7.09 0.77 -17.20
C SER A 48 6.33 2.07 -16.95
N PHE A 49 5.56 2.14 -15.87
CA PHE A 49 4.99 3.39 -15.38
C PHE A 49 6.08 4.44 -15.16
N ASP A 50 7.30 4.06 -14.81
CA ASP A 50 8.42 4.98 -14.58
C ASP A 50 9.20 5.37 -15.84
N ASP A 51 8.88 4.79 -17.00
CA ASP A 51 9.44 5.19 -18.29
C ASP A 51 8.72 6.45 -18.80
N VAL A 52 9.34 7.60 -18.56
CA VAL A 52 8.79 8.92 -18.91
C VAL A 52 9.54 9.59 -20.06
N ASP A 53 8.81 9.96 -21.10
CA ASP A 53 9.32 10.75 -22.23
C ASP A 53 9.53 12.22 -21.85
N GLY A 54 10.53 12.87 -22.46
CA GLY A 54 10.80 14.31 -22.33
C GLY A 54 12.09 14.65 -21.57
N SER A 55 12.36 15.94 -21.42
CA SER A 55 13.50 16.50 -20.68
C SER A 55 13.02 17.60 -19.74
N GLY A 56 13.58 17.66 -18.53
CA GLY A 56 13.16 18.60 -17.48
C GLY A 56 13.27 18.03 -16.08
N ASP A 57 13.03 18.86 -15.07
CA ASP A 57 13.11 18.48 -13.64
C ASP A 57 11.73 18.30 -12.99
N SER A 58 10.68 18.29 -13.80
CA SER A 58 9.30 18.14 -13.37
C SER A 58 8.57 17.05 -14.14
N LEU A 59 7.59 16.45 -13.47
CA LEU A 59 6.67 15.49 -14.05
C LEU A 59 5.29 16.13 -14.18
N SER A 60 4.75 16.08 -15.40
CA SER A 60 3.37 16.43 -15.70
C SER A 60 2.52 15.18 -15.71
N PHE A 61 1.42 15.20 -14.97
CA PHE A 61 0.40 14.16 -14.91
C PHE A 61 -0.89 14.72 -15.46
N LYS A 62 -1.45 14.09 -16.49
CA LYS A 62 -2.76 14.45 -17.05
C LYS A 62 -3.75 13.32 -16.79
N PHE A 63 -4.90 13.73 -16.28
CA PHE A 63 -6.03 12.89 -15.95
C PHE A 63 -7.23 13.36 -16.75
N ASP A 64 -7.91 12.40 -17.36
CA ASP A 64 -9.13 12.64 -18.11
C ASP A 64 -10.28 12.00 -17.34
N PHE A 65 -11.06 12.82 -16.64
CA PHE A 65 -12.19 12.35 -15.85
C PHE A 65 -13.47 12.53 -16.63
N LYS A 66 -14.25 11.47 -16.75
CA LYS A 66 -15.61 11.58 -17.28
C LYS A 66 -16.53 12.14 -16.20
N LEU A 67 -17.37 13.08 -16.59
CA LEU A 67 -18.43 13.66 -15.79
C LEU A 67 -19.74 13.33 -16.49
N HIS A 68 -20.57 12.51 -15.86
CA HIS A 68 -21.83 12.07 -16.45
C HIS A 68 -22.98 13.02 -16.16
N GLY A 69 -23.89 13.10 -17.11
CA GLY A 69 -25.04 13.99 -17.05
C GLY A 69 -26.04 13.61 -15.96
N ASP A 70 -26.13 12.33 -15.58
CA ASP A 70 -26.96 11.89 -14.45
C ASP A 70 -26.41 12.43 -13.12
N GLY A 71 -25.10 12.36 -12.89
CA GLY A 71 -24.44 12.98 -11.74
C GLY A 71 -24.65 14.49 -11.71
N VAL A 72 -24.49 15.16 -12.84
CA VAL A 72 -24.74 16.61 -12.96
C VAL A 72 -26.20 16.96 -12.68
N ARG A 73 -27.18 16.19 -13.19
CA ARG A 73 -28.60 16.42 -12.94
C ARG A 73 -28.99 16.29 -11.47
N GLN A 74 -28.30 15.43 -10.71
CA GLN A 74 -28.56 15.25 -9.29
C GLN A 74 -27.94 16.36 -8.41
N MET A 75 -27.08 17.21 -8.96
CA MET A 75 -26.61 18.46 -8.31
C MET A 75 -27.69 19.55 -8.33
N ALA A 76 -28.91 19.23 -7.89
CA ALA A 76 -30.07 20.12 -7.96
C ALA A 76 -30.16 21.16 -6.84
N ASP A 77 -29.41 20.97 -5.75
CA ASP A 77 -29.48 21.81 -4.55
C ASP A 77 -28.10 22.21 -4.02
N VAL A 78 -28.07 23.31 -3.27
CA VAL A 78 -26.85 23.81 -2.61
C VAL A 78 -26.31 22.75 -1.64
N GLY A 79 -25.03 22.43 -1.79
CA GLY A 79 -24.34 21.41 -1.00
C GLY A 79 -24.27 20.03 -1.66
N ASN A 80 -25.04 19.77 -2.74
CA ASN A 80 -24.90 18.55 -3.51
C ASN A 80 -23.59 18.57 -4.31
N SER A 81 -22.96 17.41 -4.43
CA SER A 81 -21.67 17.30 -5.13
C SER A 81 -21.50 15.99 -5.89
N VAL A 82 -20.79 16.08 -7.02
CA VAL A 82 -20.17 14.93 -7.68
C VAL A 82 -18.71 14.85 -7.26
N GLN A 83 -18.23 13.65 -6.95
CA GLN A 83 -16.85 13.42 -6.55
C GLN A 83 -16.21 12.33 -7.42
N SER A 84 -14.93 12.54 -7.73
CA SER A 84 -14.14 11.54 -8.45
C SER A 84 -13.65 10.42 -7.54
N ASN A 85 -13.35 9.28 -8.16
CA ASN A 85 -12.42 8.33 -7.55
C ASN A 85 -11.06 8.98 -7.31
N SER A 86 -10.31 8.39 -6.38
CA SER A 86 -8.90 8.69 -6.19
C SER A 86 -8.12 8.47 -7.47
N PHE A 87 -7.38 9.49 -7.90
CA PHE A 87 -6.33 9.33 -8.89
C PHE A 87 -4.97 9.39 -8.19
N MET A 88 -3.94 8.85 -8.84
CA MET A 88 -2.63 8.66 -8.22
C MET A 88 -1.54 9.35 -9.02
N LEU A 89 -0.76 10.20 -8.35
CA LEU A 89 0.54 10.65 -8.84
C LEU A 89 1.57 9.63 -8.38
N GLN A 90 2.16 8.87 -9.30
CA GLN A 90 3.17 7.86 -8.98
C GLN A 90 4.42 8.07 -9.82
N HIS A 91 5.58 8.05 -9.16
CA HIS A 91 6.88 7.86 -9.81
C HIS A 91 7.89 7.31 -8.80
N GLY A 92 8.81 6.45 -9.23
CA GLY A 92 9.92 5.98 -8.38
C GLY A 92 9.45 5.29 -7.10
N CYS A 93 8.36 4.51 -7.19
CA CYS A 93 7.67 3.87 -6.05
C CYS A 93 7.12 4.83 -4.97
N VAL A 94 7.21 6.15 -5.18
CA VAL A 94 6.54 7.15 -4.34
C VAL A 94 5.21 7.50 -4.98
N MET A 95 4.14 7.55 -4.18
CA MET A 95 2.81 7.85 -4.67
C MET A 95 2.08 8.86 -3.79
N TYR A 96 1.16 9.62 -4.39
CA TYR A 96 0.22 10.47 -3.65
C TYR A 96 -1.10 10.59 -4.39
N SER A 97 -2.20 10.37 -3.68
CA SER A 97 -3.55 10.38 -4.20
C SER A 97 -4.20 11.75 -4.07
N PHE A 98 -4.96 12.10 -5.09
CA PHE A 98 -5.84 13.26 -5.11
C PHE A 98 -7.23 12.82 -5.56
N ALA A 99 -8.23 13.63 -5.27
CA ALA A 99 -9.54 13.57 -5.92
C ALA A 99 -10.03 14.98 -6.20
N TYR A 100 -11.04 15.08 -7.05
CA TYR A 100 -11.78 16.31 -7.22
C TYR A 100 -13.23 16.17 -6.75
N SER A 101 -13.83 17.29 -6.39
CA SER A 101 -15.26 17.44 -6.22
C SER A 101 -15.78 18.64 -6.99
N LEU A 102 -17.02 18.53 -7.48
CA LEU A 102 -17.78 19.59 -8.09
C LEU A 102 -19.02 19.80 -7.23
N THR A 103 -19.10 20.93 -6.54
CA THR A 103 -20.13 21.18 -5.52
C THR A 103 -20.97 22.40 -5.86
N VAL A 104 -22.29 22.31 -5.71
CA VAL A 104 -23.17 23.47 -5.82
C VAL A 104 -22.99 24.35 -4.59
N ILE A 105 -22.51 25.58 -4.78
CA ILE A 105 -22.19 26.50 -3.67
C ILE A 105 -23.23 27.60 -3.47
N GLY A 106 -24.17 27.76 -4.40
CA GLY A 106 -25.19 28.80 -4.31
C GLY A 106 -25.97 28.98 -5.60
N LYS A 107 -26.68 30.11 -5.68
CA LYS A 107 -27.41 30.58 -6.86
C LYS A 107 -26.91 31.96 -7.28
N ARG A 108 -26.81 32.20 -8.58
CA ARG A 108 -26.54 33.51 -9.18
C ARG A 108 -27.37 33.63 -10.47
N ASP A 109 -28.09 34.73 -10.64
CA ASP A 109 -28.88 35.05 -11.84
C ASP A 109 -29.78 33.89 -12.30
N ASP A 110 -30.54 33.31 -11.37
CA ASP A 110 -31.44 32.15 -11.59
C ASP A 110 -30.76 30.89 -12.16
N ASP A 111 -29.45 30.74 -11.95
CA ASP A 111 -28.71 29.49 -12.15
C ASP A 111 -28.00 29.03 -10.88
N LEU A 112 -27.86 27.71 -10.72
CA LEU A 112 -26.99 27.12 -9.71
C LEU A 112 -25.54 27.33 -10.14
N ILE A 113 -24.67 27.59 -9.17
CA ILE A 113 -23.25 27.79 -9.43
C ILE A 113 -22.42 26.72 -8.73
N CYS A 114 -21.53 26.09 -9.50
CA CYS A 114 -20.73 24.95 -9.11
C CYS A 114 -19.25 25.34 -8.94
N GLU A 115 -18.66 24.93 -7.82
CA GLU A 115 -17.24 25.10 -7.53
C GLU A 115 -16.51 23.77 -7.72
N PHE A 116 -15.49 23.77 -8.57
CA PHE A 116 -14.54 22.67 -8.69
C PHE A 116 -13.47 22.79 -7.60
N ARG A 117 -13.16 21.67 -6.94
CA ARG A 117 -12.07 21.57 -5.97
C ARG A 117 -11.25 20.34 -6.27
N LEU A 118 -9.94 20.50 -6.36
CA LEU A 118 -8.99 19.40 -6.36
C LEU A 118 -8.29 19.37 -5.00
N PHE A 119 -8.27 18.21 -4.33
CA PHE A 119 -7.73 18.10 -2.98
C PHE A 119 -6.91 16.82 -2.78
N PRO A 120 -5.85 16.89 -1.96
CA PRO A 120 -5.04 15.71 -1.60
C PRO A 120 -5.84 14.75 -0.72
N ILE A 121 -5.66 13.44 -0.93
CA ILE A 121 -6.25 12.39 -0.10
C ILE A 121 -5.19 11.79 0.82
N ASP A 122 -4.24 11.04 0.25
CA ASP A 122 -3.28 10.28 1.04
C ASP A 122 -2.09 9.79 0.20
N PHE A 123 -1.01 9.35 0.84
CA PHE A 123 0.20 8.81 0.19
C PHE A 123 0.19 7.28 0.00
N SER A 124 -0.97 6.65 0.10
CA SER A 124 -1.13 5.22 -0.14
C SER A 124 -2.46 4.92 -0.83
N TYR A 125 -2.55 3.76 -1.48
CA TYR A 125 -3.79 3.29 -2.12
C TYR A 125 -4.56 2.34 -1.21
N ARG A 126 -5.72 2.79 -0.70
CA ARG A 126 -6.65 2.00 0.13
C ARG A 126 -6.02 1.38 1.40
N TYR A 127 -4.83 1.81 1.80
CA TYR A 127 -4.17 1.34 3.02
C TYR A 127 -4.22 2.44 4.11
N PRO A 128 -4.49 2.09 5.37
CA PRO A 128 -4.59 3.09 6.43
C PRO A 128 -3.23 3.73 6.74
N THR A 129 -3.15 5.05 6.62
CA THR A 129 -1.98 5.86 7.04
C THR A 129 -2.15 6.49 8.42
N LYS A 130 -3.40 6.58 8.90
CA LYS A 130 -3.73 7.07 10.23
C LYS A 130 -3.80 5.92 11.23
N ALA A 131 -3.51 6.23 12.50
CA ALA A 131 -3.66 5.25 13.57
C ALA A 131 -5.12 4.78 13.65
N ILE A 132 -5.32 3.48 13.46
CA ILE A 132 -6.59 2.80 13.69
C ILE A 132 -6.48 1.90 14.92
N ALA A 133 -7.60 1.52 15.53
CA ALA A 133 -7.60 0.63 16.69
C ALA A 133 -6.81 -0.65 16.40
N GLY A 134 -5.81 -0.97 17.23
CA GLY A 134 -4.91 -2.11 17.03
C GLY A 134 -3.78 -1.91 16.00
N GLY A 135 -3.67 -0.73 15.40
CA GLY A 135 -2.55 -0.34 14.53
C GLY A 135 -1.35 0.23 15.28
N VAL A 136 -0.28 0.50 14.55
CA VAL A 136 0.87 1.29 15.03
C VAL A 136 0.87 2.66 14.39
N GLN A 137 1.49 3.64 15.04
CA GLN A 137 1.66 4.95 14.44
C GLN A 137 2.50 4.84 13.16
N CYS A 138 1.94 5.30 12.04
CA CYS A 138 2.68 5.43 10.80
C CYS A 138 3.78 6.49 11.00
N ASN A 139 5.04 6.08 10.86
CA ASN A 139 6.19 6.97 11.01
C ASN A 139 6.60 7.65 9.70
N VAL A 140 5.88 7.40 8.61
CA VAL A 140 6.13 8.06 7.32
C VAL A 140 5.44 9.40 7.32
N ASN A 141 6.26 10.45 7.22
CA ASN A 141 5.80 11.82 7.07
C ASN A 141 5.96 12.27 5.62
N GLN A 142 5.06 11.81 4.75
CA GLN A 142 5.02 12.22 3.36
C GLN A 142 3.95 13.32 3.18
N PRO A 143 4.33 14.60 3.03
CA PRO A 143 3.37 15.67 2.81
C PRO A 143 2.79 15.60 1.40
N ALA A 144 1.63 16.23 1.20
CA ALA A 144 1.08 16.43 -0.15
C ALA A 144 2.09 17.16 -1.05
N PRO A 145 2.25 16.76 -2.32
CA PRO A 145 3.15 17.44 -3.24
C PRO A 145 2.64 18.85 -3.53
N THR A 146 3.55 19.81 -3.58
CA THR A 146 3.25 21.14 -4.11
C THR A 146 3.08 21.06 -5.62
N LEU A 147 1.90 21.39 -6.13
CA LEU A 147 1.63 21.42 -7.56
C LEU A 147 2.12 22.76 -8.12
N THR A 148 3.19 22.76 -8.91
CA THR A 148 3.79 23.99 -9.49
C THR A 148 2.93 24.58 -10.60
N LYS A 149 2.19 23.71 -11.29
CA LYS A 149 1.19 24.08 -12.29
C LYS A 149 0.01 23.14 -12.15
N CYS A 150 -1.20 23.70 -12.12
CA CYS A 150 -2.43 22.95 -11.99
C CYS A 150 -3.49 23.60 -12.88
N THR A 151 -4.01 22.86 -13.84
CA THR A 151 -4.99 23.38 -14.81
C THR A 151 -6.14 22.42 -15.00
N LEU A 152 -7.34 22.98 -15.15
CA LEU A 152 -8.56 22.30 -15.54
C LEU A 152 -9.01 22.82 -16.91
N SER A 153 -9.39 21.92 -17.81
CA SER A 153 -10.13 22.26 -19.03
C SER A 153 -11.25 21.25 -19.24
N LEU A 154 -12.38 21.69 -19.77
CA LEU A 154 -13.49 20.81 -20.12
C LEU A 154 -13.39 20.51 -21.62
N ALA A 155 -13.51 19.24 -22.00
CA ALA A 155 -13.76 18.86 -23.38
C ALA A 155 -15.00 19.64 -23.87
N ASP A 156 -14.93 20.17 -25.07
CA ASP A 156 -16.00 20.98 -25.68
C ASP A 156 -16.21 22.39 -25.09
N PHE A 157 -15.28 22.87 -24.26
CA PHE A 157 -15.22 24.28 -23.84
C PHE A 157 -13.82 24.87 -24.07
N GLU A 158 -13.74 25.94 -24.87
CA GLU A 158 -12.49 26.66 -25.09
C GLU A 158 -12.07 27.44 -23.83
N GLY A 159 -11.24 26.81 -23.00
CA GLY A 159 -10.66 27.48 -21.84
C GLY A 159 -9.84 26.57 -20.94
N LYS A 160 -8.60 26.97 -20.65
CA LYS A 160 -7.79 26.38 -19.57
C LYS A 160 -7.89 27.27 -18.34
N MET A 161 -8.53 26.76 -17.30
CA MET A 161 -8.60 27.40 -16.00
C MET A 161 -7.35 27.04 -15.19
N LYS A 162 -6.64 28.05 -14.70
CA LYS A 162 -5.58 27.84 -13.71
C LYS A 162 -6.22 27.59 -12.34
N LEU A 163 -5.72 26.60 -11.62
CA LEU A 163 -6.15 26.28 -10.28
C LEU A 163 -5.17 26.88 -9.28
N HIS A 164 -5.71 27.57 -8.27
CA HIS A 164 -4.96 28.24 -7.21
C HIS A 164 -5.15 27.50 -5.89
N ILE A 165 -4.06 27.33 -5.14
CA ILE A 165 -4.10 26.71 -3.82
C ILE A 165 -4.70 27.67 -2.79
N ASN A 166 -5.56 27.17 -1.92
CA ASN A 166 -6.10 27.92 -0.78
C ASN A 166 -5.37 27.58 0.53
N GLU A 167 -5.74 28.24 1.63
CA GLU A 167 -5.16 28.01 2.97
C GLU A 167 -5.35 26.58 3.49
N LYS A 168 -6.32 25.83 2.94
CA LYS A 168 -6.62 24.44 3.29
C LYS A 168 -5.85 23.44 2.42
N GLY A 169 -5.01 23.90 1.49
CA GLY A 169 -4.26 23.04 0.57
C GLY A 169 -5.09 22.48 -0.60
N GLU A 170 -6.30 23.01 -0.84
CA GLU A 170 -7.16 22.65 -1.96
C GLU A 170 -6.89 23.57 -3.15
N TYR A 171 -6.97 23.04 -4.36
CA TYR A 171 -6.76 23.76 -5.61
C TYR A 171 -8.10 24.08 -6.27
N LYS A 172 -8.36 25.36 -6.55
CA LYS A 172 -9.65 25.86 -7.05
C LYS A 172 -9.46 26.83 -8.22
N PRO A 173 -10.35 26.82 -9.24
CA PRO A 173 -10.32 27.83 -10.28
C PRO A 173 -10.82 29.17 -9.73
N SER A 174 -10.35 30.28 -10.30
CA SER A 174 -10.91 31.62 -10.02
C SER A 174 -12.31 31.82 -10.62
N VAL A 175 -12.72 30.90 -11.50
CA VAL A 175 -14.00 30.94 -12.22
C VAL A 175 -14.92 29.89 -11.63
N ILE A 176 -16.16 30.28 -11.35
CA ILE A 176 -17.23 29.38 -10.89
C ILE A 176 -17.99 28.91 -12.14
N LEU A 177 -18.34 27.63 -12.19
CA LEU A 177 -18.99 27.01 -13.34
C LEU A 177 -20.52 27.10 -13.19
N PRO A 178 -21.25 27.65 -14.16
CA PRO A 178 -22.72 27.58 -14.16
C PRO A 178 -23.20 26.12 -14.28
N HIS A 179 -24.19 25.73 -13.50
CA HIS A 179 -24.77 24.39 -13.57
C HIS A 179 -25.42 24.11 -14.92
N LYS A 180 -26.09 25.12 -15.51
CA LYS A 180 -26.62 25.01 -16.88
C LYS A 180 -25.53 24.69 -17.90
N LEU A 181 -24.34 25.28 -17.77
CA LEU A 181 -23.21 24.96 -18.66
C LEU A 181 -22.81 23.48 -18.54
N LEU A 182 -22.72 22.97 -17.32
CA LEU A 182 -22.40 21.55 -17.08
C LEU A 182 -23.49 20.63 -17.63
N CYS A 183 -24.77 21.01 -17.49
CA CYS A 183 -25.88 20.28 -18.11
C CYS A 183 -25.73 20.23 -19.64
N ILE A 184 -25.47 21.38 -20.29
CA ILE A 184 -25.28 21.46 -21.74
C ILE A 184 -24.11 20.58 -22.19
N LEU A 185 -22.97 20.66 -21.50
CA LEU A 185 -21.77 19.87 -21.84
C LEU A 185 -22.00 18.37 -21.67
N THR A 186 -22.94 17.95 -20.80
CA THR A 186 -23.26 16.55 -20.53
C THR A 186 -24.52 16.03 -21.23
N GLU A 187 -25.12 16.81 -22.15
CA GLU A 187 -26.30 16.39 -22.92
C GLU A 187 -26.04 15.09 -23.72
N LYS A 188 -24.80 14.88 -24.17
CA LYS A 188 -24.33 13.67 -24.87
C LYS A 188 -23.91 12.54 -23.89
N ALA A 189 -24.66 12.37 -22.81
CA ALA A 189 -24.39 11.46 -21.69
C ALA A 189 -23.21 11.85 -20.77
N SER A 190 -22.05 12.24 -21.29
CA SER A 190 -20.91 12.67 -20.47
C SER A 190 -20.04 13.73 -21.15
N THR A 191 -19.22 14.44 -20.36
CA THR A 191 -18.13 15.30 -20.81
C THR A 191 -16.83 14.93 -20.09
N THR A 192 -15.68 15.37 -20.60
CA THR A 192 -14.37 15.06 -20.00
C THR A 192 -13.76 16.29 -19.33
N LEU A 193 -13.45 16.17 -18.04
CA LEU A 193 -12.63 17.11 -17.29
C LEU A 193 -11.16 16.71 -17.42
N HIS A 194 -10.40 17.50 -18.16
CA HIS A 194 -8.95 17.35 -18.29
C HIS A 194 -8.25 18.09 -17.16
N VAL A 195 -7.71 17.35 -16.21
CA VAL A 195 -6.89 17.88 -15.13
C VAL A 195 -5.43 17.62 -15.45
N THR A 196 -4.62 18.67 -15.47
CA THR A 196 -3.16 18.54 -15.62
C THR A 196 -2.47 19.14 -14.42
N VAL A 197 -1.60 18.37 -13.79
CA VAL A 197 -0.81 18.80 -12.63
C VAL A 197 0.67 18.58 -12.90
N GLN A 198 1.51 19.47 -12.38
CA GLN A 198 2.96 19.39 -12.48
C GLN A 198 3.58 19.35 -11.09
N VAL A 199 4.48 18.40 -10.87
CA VAL A 199 5.19 18.20 -9.60
C VAL A 199 6.68 18.08 -9.90
N SER A 200 7.53 18.66 -9.04
CA SER A 200 8.98 18.48 -9.16
C SER A 200 9.34 17.00 -9.02
N GLU A 201 10.18 16.48 -9.92
CA GLU A 201 10.63 15.08 -9.90
C GLU A 201 11.31 14.74 -8.57
N GLY A 202 11.97 15.72 -7.95
CA GLY A 202 12.60 15.58 -6.63
C GLY A 202 11.64 15.20 -5.51
N TYR A 203 10.32 15.39 -5.64
CA TYR A 203 9.32 14.93 -4.67
C TYR A 203 9.28 13.40 -4.58
N PHE A 204 9.54 12.70 -5.68
CA PHE A 204 9.39 11.24 -5.83
C PHE A 204 10.64 10.44 -5.42
N LYS A 205 11.55 11.05 -4.65
CA LYS A 205 12.73 10.36 -4.11
C LYS A 205 12.36 9.54 -2.89
N LEU A 206 12.37 8.21 -3.02
CA LEU A 206 11.97 7.27 -1.97
C LEU A 206 12.77 7.44 -0.67
N GLU A 207 14.05 7.83 -0.77
CA GLU A 207 14.96 8.04 0.35
C GLU A 207 14.52 9.20 1.26
N LYS A 208 13.61 10.07 0.81
CA LYS A 208 13.00 11.11 1.65
C LYS A 208 12.01 10.55 2.67
N TYR A 209 11.43 9.40 2.38
CA TYR A 209 10.31 8.83 3.15
C TYR A 209 10.66 7.49 3.80
N SER A 210 11.82 6.92 3.48
CA SER A 210 12.31 5.66 4.02
C SER A 210 13.82 5.69 4.17
N ASP A 211 14.32 5.39 5.37
CA ASP A 211 15.73 5.12 5.55
C ASP A 211 16.04 3.70 5.04
N LEU A 212 16.52 3.63 3.80
CA LEU A 212 16.94 2.38 3.16
C LEU A 212 18.34 1.96 3.55
N LYS A 213 19.05 2.76 4.37
CA LYS A 213 20.36 2.35 4.85
C LYS A 213 20.17 1.10 5.70
N PRO A 214 21.05 0.09 5.54
CA PRO A 214 21.06 -1.04 6.44
C PRO A 214 21.28 -0.49 7.85
N LEU A 215 20.22 -0.50 8.66
CA LEU A 215 20.30 -0.12 10.06
C LEU A 215 21.44 -0.93 10.68
N LYS A 216 22.38 -0.21 11.30
CA LYS A 216 23.65 -0.78 11.77
C LYS A 216 23.32 -2.03 12.58
N LYS A 217 23.93 -3.17 12.20
CA LYS A 217 24.00 -4.34 13.07
C LYS A 217 24.43 -3.82 14.44
N ILE A 218 23.57 -3.95 15.46
CA ILE A 218 23.92 -3.54 16.81
C ILE A 218 25.12 -4.41 17.20
N ALA A 219 26.29 -3.78 17.17
CA ALA A 219 27.57 -4.47 17.14
C ALA A 219 28.01 -4.78 18.56
N VAL A 220 27.55 -5.91 19.12
CA VAL A 220 28.33 -6.80 20.00
C VAL A 220 27.69 -8.19 19.95
N ALA A 221 27.72 -8.87 18.79
CA ALA A 221 27.39 -10.29 18.79
C ALA A 221 28.56 -11.04 19.45
N PRO A 222 28.32 -11.92 20.44
CA PRO A 222 29.38 -12.76 21.01
C PRO A 222 30.12 -13.51 19.89
N PRO A 223 31.45 -13.69 19.97
CA PRO A 223 32.18 -14.52 19.00
C PRO A 223 31.50 -15.89 18.87
N ASN A 224 31.32 -16.37 17.63
CA ASN A 224 30.64 -17.63 17.29
C ASN A 224 29.10 -17.68 17.44
N SER A 225 28.42 -16.54 17.64
CA SER A 225 26.95 -16.51 17.74
C SER A 225 26.23 -17.18 16.55
N ASP A 226 26.77 -17.06 15.33
CA ASP A 226 26.18 -17.68 14.13
C ASP A 226 26.25 -19.21 14.16
N ALA A 227 27.39 -19.76 14.60
CA ALA A 227 27.54 -21.20 14.76
C ALA A 227 26.62 -21.73 15.87
N VAL A 228 26.47 -20.96 16.97
CA VAL A 228 25.55 -21.28 18.07
C VAL A 228 24.09 -21.28 17.59
N ILE A 229 23.62 -20.20 16.96
CA ILE A 229 22.26 -20.11 16.43
C ILE A 229 21.98 -21.26 15.46
N SER A 230 22.91 -21.53 14.51
CA SER A 230 22.75 -22.62 13.54
C SER A 230 22.67 -24.00 14.22
N ALA A 231 23.44 -24.24 15.28
CA ALA A 231 23.37 -25.49 16.03
C ALA A 231 22.02 -25.63 16.77
N ILE A 232 21.56 -24.56 17.43
CA ILE A 232 20.28 -24.53 18.14
C ILE A 232 19.12 -24.77 17.16
N LEU A 233 19.11 -24.10 16.00
CA LEU A 233 18.08 -24.29 14.97
C LEU A 233 18.02 -25.71 14.40
N LYS A 234 19.13 -26.46 14.48
CA LYS A 234 19.20 -27.88 14.11
C LYS A 234 18.82 -28.82 15.28
N GLY A 235 18.33 -28.28 16.40
CA GLY A 235 17.95 -29.02 17.60
C GLY A 235 19.15 -29.56 18.39
N ARG A 236 20.37 -29.11 18.09
CA ARG A 236 21.58 -29.57 18.77
C ARG A 236 21.77 -28.83 20.08
N LYS A 237 22.27 -29.55 21.09
CA LYS A 237 22.67 -28.96 22.35
C LYS A 237 23.96 -28.15 22.15
N VAL A 238 24.00 -26.92 22.65
CA VAL A 238 25.19 -26.05 22.61
C VAL A 238 25.87 -26.01 23.98
N PRO A 239 27.18 -25.72 24.06
CA PRO A 239 27.89 -25.69 25.34
C PRO A 239 27.24 -24.72 26.32
N LYS A 240 27.12 -25.11 27.59
CA LYS A 240 26.60 -24.28 28.70
C LYS A 240 25.14 -23.81 28.54
N CYS A 241 24.36 -24.40 27.65
CA CYS A 241 22.91 -24.18 27.65
C CYS A 241 22.29 -24.71 28.95
N ASP A 242 21.41 -23.93 29.55
CA ASP A 242 20.78 -24.16 30.85
C ASP A 242 19.25 -24.06 30.79
N TRP A 243 18.70 -23.76 29.61
CA TRP A 243 17.27 -23.62 29.34
C TRP A 243 16.85 -24.32 28.05
N VAL A 244 15.58 -24.71 27.97
CA VAL A 244 14.94 -25.27 26.77
C VAL A 244 13.72 -24.44 26.40
N ILE A 245 13.62 -24.07 25.12
CA ILE A 245 12.40 -23.55 24.52
C ILE A 245 11.76 -24.67 23.71
N THR A 246 10.52 -25.02 24.03
CA THR A 246 9.69 -25.92 23.23
C THR A 246 8.69 -25.12 22.42
N VAL A 247 8.57 -25.37 21.12
CA VAL A 247 7.61 -24.70 20.23
C VAL A 247 6.37 -25.56 19.98
N GLY A 248 5.26 -24.93 19.57
CA GLY A 248 3.99 -25.61 19.34
C GLY A 248 3.99 -26.55 18.13
N GLU A 249 4.63 -26.14 17.03
CA GLU A 249 4.60 -26.89 15.76
C GLU A 249 5.97 -26.94 15.07
N GLY A 250 6.19 -27.97 14.25
CA GLY A 250 7.39 -28.15 13.42
C GLY A 250 8.44 -29.08 14.02
N SER A 251 9.61 -29.13 13.37
CA SER A 251 10.76 -29.92 13.79
C SER A 251 12.07 -29.17 13.44
N PRO A 252 13.03 -29.05 14.37
CA PRO A 252 13.00 -29.57 15.75
C PRO A 252 11.98 -28.83 16.63
N ARG A 253 11.50 -29.49 17.70
CA ARG A 253 10.57 -28.87 18.67
C ARG A 253 11.26 -28.24 19.87
N ASP A 254 12.39 -28.80 20.28
CA ASP A 254 13.14 -28.37 21.45
C ASP A 254 14.42 -27.65 21.05
N PHE A 255 14.61 -26.45 21.60
CA PHE A 255 15.73 -25.56 21.33
C PHE A 255 16.47 -25.29 22.64
N ASN A 256 17.71 -25.77 22.71
CA ASN A 256 18.56 -25.60 23.89
C ASN A 256 19.22 -24.21 23.85
N VAL A 257 18.94 -23.37 24.84
CA VAL A 257 19.32 -21.95 24.85
C VAL A 257 19.98 -21.54 26.18
N HIS A 258 20.48 -20.30 26.24
CA HIS A 258 21.09 -19.72 27.43
C HIS A 258 20.08 -18.79 28.12
N GLY A 259 19.69 -19.12 29.37
CA GLY A 259 18.73 -18.36 30.17
C GLY A 259 19.15 -16.92 30.40
N VAL A 260 20.45 -16.67 30.59
CA VAL A 260 21.02 -15.32 30.73
C VAL A 260 20.70 -14.45 29.50
N LEU A 261 20.90 -14.97 28.29
CA LEU A 261 20.64 -14.21 27.07
C LEU A 261 19.14 -13.99 26.83
N LEU A 262 18.29 -14.94 27.23
CA LEU A 262 16.84 -14.74 27.24
C LEU A 262 16.46 -13.58 28.17
N ALA A 263 16.93 -13.62 29.41
CA ALA A 263 16.63 -12.60 30.43
C ALA A 263 17.13 -11.21 30.03
N GLU A 264 18.27 -11.11 29.35
CA GLU A 264 18.79 -9.84 28.84
C GLU A 264 18.03 -9.32 27.60
N SER A 265 17.28 -10.19 26.90
CA SER A 265 16.58 -9.83 25.66
C SER A 265 15.22 -9.20 25.87
N SER A 266 14.54 -9.52 26.98
CA SER A 266 13.31 -8.82 27.36
C SER A 266 12.96 -8.94 28.84
N LEU A 267 12.20 -7.97 29.33
CA LEU A 267 11.68 -7.99 30.70
C LEU A 267 10.81 -9.22 30.96
N LEU A 268 9.99 -9.62 29.98
CA LEU A 268 9.10 -10.77 30.15
C LEU A 268 9.89 -12.08 30.27
N PHE A 269 10.94 -12.25 29.46
CA PHE A 269 11.83 -13.40 29.61
C PHE A 269 12.63 -13.35 30.91
N LYS A 270 13.06 -12.17 31.36
CA LYS A 270 13.71 -12.01 32.66
C LYS A 270 12.81 -12.49 33.79
N ILE A 271 11.54 -12.11 33.78
CA ILE A 271 10.54 -12.56 34.75
C ILE A 271 10.30 -14.06 34.64
N ALA A 272 10.10 -14.59 33.43
CA ALA A 272 9.87 -16.01 33.21
C ALA A 272 11.04 -16.89 33.72
N VAL A 273 12.28 -16.47 33.42
CA VAL A 273 13.50 -17.18 33.85
C VAL A 273 13.72 -17.06 35.36
N ALA A 274 13.47 -15.89 35.95
CA ALA A 274 13.74 -15.67 37.38
C ALA A 274 12.64 -16.19 38.31
N GLN A 275 11.38 -16.14 37.88
CA GLN A 275 10.22 -16.44 38.73
C GLN A 275 9.49 -17.73 38.36
N HIS A 276 9.86 -18.35 37.23
CA HIS A 276 9.20 -19.57 36.74
C HIS A 276 7.68 -19.42 36.56
N MET A 277 7.25 -18.25 36.07
CA MET A 277 5.83 -17.90 35.91
C MET A 277 5.40 -17.88 34.44
N SER A 278 4.27 -18.50 34.15
CA SER A 278 3.60 -18.41 32.84
C SER A 278 3.04 -17.01 32.61
N SER A 279 3.01 -16.57 31.35
CA SER A 279 2.33 -15.33 30.96
C SER A 279 0.81 -15.48 31.02
N SER A 280 0.07 -14.42 31.39
CA SER A 280 -1.41 -14.40 31.41
C SER A 280 -2.06 -14.80 30.08
N ASP A 281 -1.39 -14.51 28.96
CA ASP A 281 -1.94 -14.67 27.61
C ASP A 281 -1.56 -16.03 26.97
N ASN A 282 -1.00 -16.95 27.77
CA ASN A 282 -0.54 -18.28 27.35
C ASN A 282 0.47 -18.28 26.18
N GLN A 283 1.15 -17.14 25.94
CA GLN A 283 2.22 -17.02 24.95
C GLN A 283 3.50 -17.73 25.42
N ILE A 284 3.75 -17.68 26.73
CA ILE A 284 4.83 -18.38 27.42
C ILE A 284 4.20 -19.22 28.52
N LEU A 285 4.34 -20.54 28.40
CA LEU A 285 3.93 -21.50 29.43
C LEU A 285 5.16 -22.11 30.06
N MET A 286 5.18 -22.20 31.39
CA MET A 286 6.31 -22.75 32.11
C MET A 286 6.07 -24.20 32.51
N VAL A 287 7.12 -25.04 32.47
CA VAL A 287 7.06 -26.42 32.98
C VAL A 287 7.60 -26.45 34.40
N SER A 288 6.73 -26.69 35.38
CA SER A 288 6.97 -26.43 36.81
C SER A 288 8.24 -27.05 37.43
N HIS A 289 8.80 -28.11 36.83
CA HIS A 289 9.94 -28.85 37.37
C HIS A 289 11.16 -28.85 36.44
N GLU A 290 11.15 -28.05 35.39
CA GLU A 290 12.23 -27.98 34.40
C GLU A 290 12.59 -26.52 34.08
N ASN A 291 13.84 -26.26 33.69
CA ASN A 291 14.21 -25.00 33.03
C ASN A 291 13.71 -25.01 31.58
N ARG A 292 12.39 -25.11 31.42
CA ARG A 292 11.72 -25.25 30.14
C ARG A 292 10.52 -24.30 30.07
N MET A 293 10.43 -23.60 28.95
CA MET A 293 9.26 -22.84 28.56
C MET A 293 8.70 -23.33 27.23
N ILE A 294 7.39 -23.23 27.07
CA ILE A 294 6.65 -23.63 25.88
C ILE A 294 6.07 -22.38 25.21
N LEU A 295 6.43 -22.17 23.94
CA LEU A 295 5.89 -21.14 23.06
C LEU A 295 4.83 -21.78 22.17
N SER A 296 3.62 -21.94 22.73
CA SER A 296 2.54 -22.75 22.14
C SER A 296 2.10 -22.29 20.74
N LYS A 297 2.26 -21.01 20.43
CA LYS A 297 1.85 -20.39 19.17
C LYS A 297 3.01 -20.12 18.21
N ILE A 298 4.23 -20.51 18.55
CA ILE A 298 5.41 -20.34 17.70
C ILE A 298 5.72 -21.66 16.99
N HIS A 299 6.15 -21.57 15.73
CA HIS A 299 6.58 -22.73 14.96
C HIS A 299 8.11 -22.81 14.95
N SER A 300 8.64 -24.00 14.73
CA SER A 300 10.08 -24.26 14.66
C SER A 300 10.82 -23.34 13.69
N GLN A 301 10.21 -23.03 12.54
CA GLN A 301 10.78 -22.13 11.54
C GLN A 301 10.84 -20.67 12.00
N ASP A 302 9.97 -20.25 12.92
CA ASP A 302 9.94 -18.89 13.45
C ASP A 302 11.09 -18.64 14.44
N MET A 303 11.67 -19.71 15.02
CA MET A 303 12.75 -19.60 15.99
C MET A 303 13.98 -18.90 15.45
N GLU A 304 14.18 -18.90 14.12
CA GLU A 304 15.24 -18.14 13.49
C GLU A 304 15.14 -16.65 13.83
N VAL A 305 13.95 -16.07 13.76
CA VAL A 305 13.70 -14.65 14.08
C VAL A 305 14.02 -14.37 15.55
N LEU A 306 13.50 -15.22 16.45
CA LEU A 306 13.66 -15.06 17.89
C LEU A 306 15.13 -15.17 18.29
N LEU A 307 15.83 -16.22 17.85
CA LEU A 307 17.21 -16.48 18.25
C LEU A 307 18.16 -15.42 17.71
N HIS A 308 17.97 -14.92 16.49
CA HIS A 308 18.78 -13.82 15.96
C HIS A 308 18.63 -12.55 16.80
N TYR A 309 17.41 -12.23 17.26
CA TYR A 309 17.22 -11.08 18.12
C TYR A 309 17.81 -11.30 19.53
N ILE A 310 17.58 -12.47 20.12
CA ILE A 310 18.07 -12.83 21.46
C ILE A 310 19.61 -12.78 21.53
N TYR A 311 20.30 -13.38 20.55
CA TYR A 311 21.75 -13.54 20.58
C TYR A 311 22.52 -12.40 19.92
N LYS A 312 21.94 -11.71 18.94
CA LYS A 312 22.67 -10.74 18.10
C LYS A 312 22.00 -9.39 18.00
N ARG A 313 20.81 -9.20 18.60
CA ARG A 313 19.96 -8.01 18.39
C ARG A 313 19.77 -7.72 16.90
N GLN A 314 19.58 -8.79 16.12
CA GLN A 314 19.34 -8.74 14.68
C GLN A 314 17.87 -8.95 14.38
N PHE A 315 17.32 -8.07 13.54
CA PHE A 315 15.92 -8.04 13.16
C PHE A 315 15.72 -8.82 11.85
N VAL A 316 15.74 -10.15 11.96
CA VAL A 316 15.50 -11.06 10.82
C VAL A 316 14.00 -11.10 10.51
N ARG A 317 13.63 -11.14 9.23
CA ARG A 317 12.23 -11.26 8.81
C ARG A 317 11.70 -12.69 9.00
N PRO A 318 10.46 -12.85 9.45
CA PRO A 318 9.78 -14.13 9.35
C PRO A 318 9.47 -14.47 7.89
N LYS A 319 9.05 -15.71 7.64
CA LYS A 319 8.43 -16.08 6.35
C LYS A 319 7.18 -15.24 6.10
N PHE A 320 6.84 -15.05 4.83
CA PHE A 320 5.79 -14.14 4.40
C PHE A 320 4.40 -14.44 5.01
N ASP A 321 4.11 -15.72 5.25
CA ASP A 321 2.88 -16.25 5.85
C ASP A 321 2.89 -16.26 7.39
N SER A 322 4.00 -15.84 8.00
CA SER A 322 4.28 -16.01 9.43
C SER A 322 4.29 -14.68 10.19
N TYR A 323 4.16 -13.54 9.49
CA TYR A 323 4.19 -12.19 10.08
C TYR A 323 3.16 -11.99 11.19
N ALA A 324 1.92 -12.42 11.01
CA ALA A 324 0.88 -12.25 12.04
C ALA A 324 1.22 -13.06 13.31
N ARG A 325 1.70 -14.30 13.15
CA ARG A 325 2.04 -15.19 14.26
C ARG A 325 3.25 -14.68 15.03
N VAL A 326 4.34 -14.39 14.31
CA VAL A 326 5.59 -13.88 14.88
C VAL A 326 5.39 -12.48 15.46
N GLY A 327 4.72 -11.58 14.74
CA GLY A 327 4.44 -10.21 15.18
C GLY A 327 3.65 -10.13 16.49
N ARG A 328 2.62 -10.98 16.67
CA ARG A 328 1.88 -11.07 17.95
C ARG A 328 2.80 -11.47 19.09
N PHE A 329 3.69 -12.43 18.87
CA PHE A 329 4.65 -12.86 19.87
C PHE A 329 5.66 -11.76 20.18
N LEU A 330 6.28 -11.15 19.17
CA LEU A 330 7.25 -10.07 19.36
C LEU A 330 6.64 -8.86 20.07
N THR A 331 5.39 -8.52 19.78
CA THR A 331 4.68 -7.42 20.46
C THR A 331 4.50 -7.69 21.95
N CYS A 332 4.27 -8.95 22.32
CA CYS A 332 4.14 -9.37 23.71
C CYS A 332 5.50 -9.41 24.42
N VAL A 333 6.50 -10.03 23.78
CA VAL A 333 7.78 -10.35 24.42
C VAL A 333 8.80 -9.22 24.31
N PHE A 334 8.87 -8.54 23.16
CA PHE A 334 9.87 -7.52 22.83
C PHE A 334 9.21 -6.16 22.57
N ARG A 335 8.24 -5.79 23.42
CA ARG A 335 7.43 -4.58 23.26
C ARG A 335 8.25 -3.32 22.99
N ASP A 336 9.35 -3.14 23.70
CA ASP A 336 10.18 -1.93 23.59
C ASP A 336 10.97 -1.85 22.26
N ALA A 337 11.18 -2.99 21.60
CA ALA A 337 11.94 -3.09 20.35
C ALA A 337 11.05 -3.32 19.11
N ILE A 338 9.73 -3.43 19.28
CA ILE A 338 8.83 -3.80 18.19
C ILE A 338 8.85 -2.78 17.04
N GLY A 339 9.01 -1.50 17.35
CA GLY A 339 9.17 -0.45 16.33
C GLY A 339 10.39 -0.69 15.45
N ASP A 340 11.51 -1.09 16.05
CA ASP A 340 12.74 -1.40 15.30
C ASP A 340 12.57 -2.62 14.41
N PHE A 341 11.86 -3.66 14.85
CA PHE A 341 11.53 -4.80 13.98
C PHE A 341 10.84 -4.34 12.69
N PHE A 342 9.81 -3.51 12.80
CA PHE A 342 9.07 -3.02 11.63
C PHE A 342 9.93 -2.13 10.73
N LEU A 343 10.74 -1.24 11.30
CA LEU A 343 11.68 -0.40 10.53
C LEU A 343 12.66 -1.26 9.72
N HIS A 344 13.27 -2.28 10.34
CA HIS A 344 14.22 -3.17 9.67
C HIS A 344 13.54 -4.05 8.63
N TRP A 345 12.37 -4.61 8.93
CA TRP A 345 11.63 -5.44 7.99
C TRP A 345 11.18 -4.63 6.78
N GLN A 346 10.71 -3.39 6.96
CA GLN A 346 10.36 -2.49 5.87
C GLN A 346 11.56 -2.24 4.97
N ALA A 347 12.71 -1.83 5.53
CA ALA A 347 13.92 -1.57 4.76
C ALA A 347 14.39 -2.81 3.96
N GLN A 348 14.35 -4.00 4.58
CA GLN A 348 14.71 -5.25 3.91
C GLN A 348 13.74 -5.63 2.79
N ILE A 349 12.43 -5.46 2.99
CA ILE A 349 11.42 -5.73 1.95
C ILE A 349 11.60 -4.76 0.77
N VAL A 350 11.74 -3.47 1.05
CA VAL A 350 11.95 -2.46 0.00
C VAL A 350 13.22 -2.75 -0.78
N ALA A 351 14.33 -3.04 -0.09
CA ALA A 351 15.59 -3.40 -0.76
C ALA A 351 15.46 -4.68 -1.61
N GLU A 352 14.74 -5.71 -1.15
CA GLU A 352 14.48 -6.92 -1.94
C GLU A 352 13.71 -6.58 -3.22
N ILE A 353 12.62 -5.82 -3.11
CA ILE A 353 11.75 -5.48 -4.25
C ILE A 353 12.45 -4.60 -5.29
N LEU A 354 13.28 -3.65 -4.85
CA LEU A 354 14.04 -2.77 -5.74
C LEU A 354 15.14 -3.52 -6.51
N ASN A 355 15.62 -4.65 -6.00
CA ASN A 355 16.64 -5.49 -6.65
C ASN A 355 16.07 -6.65 -7.49
N LEU A 356 14.73 -6.76 -7.61
CA LEU A 356 14.12 -7.79 -8.46
C LEU A 356 14.41 -7.51 -9.94
N ASP A 357 14.62 -8.58 -10.71
CA ASP A 357 14.71 -8.52 -12.16
C ASP A 357 13.32 -8.25 -12.76
N ARG A 358 13.14 -7.03 -13.28
CA ARG A 358 11.89 -6.57 -13.90
C ARG A 358 11.55 -7.29 -15.21
N SER A 359 12.49 -8.01 -15.81
CA SER A 359 12.22 -8.78 -17.03
C SER A 359 11.39 -10.04 -16.76
N ASP A 360 11.50 -10.63 -15.56
CA ASP A 360 10.70 -11.75 -15.09
C ASP A 360 9.48 -11.24 -14.31
N SER A 361 8.42 -10.93 -15.06
CA SER A 361 7.18 -10.39 -14.51
C SER A 361 6.51 -11.35 -13.52
N LEU A 362 6.50 -12.66 -13.77
CA LEU A 362 5.84 -13.62 -12.87
C LEU A 362 6.57 -13.73 -11.53
N ASN A 363 7.90 -13.84 -11.54
CA ASN A 363 8.68 -13.86 -10.30
C ASN A 363 8.55 -12.54 -9.54
N THR A 364 8.61 -11.40 -10.25
CA THR A 364 8.42 -10.07 -9.65
C THR A 364 7.06 -9.96 -8.97
N LEU A 365 5.98 -10.35 -9.66
CA LEU A 365 4.62 -10.37 -9.11
C LEU A 365 4.51 -11.30 -7.90
N THR A 366 5.03 -12.53 -8.01
CA THR A 366 5.00 -13.51 -6.92
C THR A 366 5.66 -12.95 -5.65
N LYS A 367 6.82 -12.32 -5.79
CA LYS A 367 7.55 -11.69 -4.69
C LYS A 367 6.79 -10.50 -4.10
N CYS A 368 6.23 -9.63 -4.93
CA CYS A 368 5.45 -8.50 -4.44
C CYS A 368 4.18 -8.97 -3.70
N VAL A 369 3.48 -9.99 -4.21
CA VAL A 369 2.30 -10.57 -3.55
C VAL A 369 2.68 -11.18 -2.19
N GLN A 370 3.79 -11.92 -2.09
CA GLN A 370 4.29 -12.43 -0.80
C GLN A 370 4.57 -11.29 0.19
N HIS A 371 5.17 -10.18 -0.26
CA HIS A 371 5.39 -9.02 0.61
C HIS A 371 4.09 -8.31 0.99
N LEU A 372 3.12 -8.19 0.08
CA LEU A 372 1.81 -7.63 0.40
C LEU A 372 1.04 -8.48 1.41
N VAL A 373 1.16 -9.81 1.35
CA VAL A 373 0.67 -10.72 2.39
C VAL A 373 1.35 -10.44 3.74
N SER A 374 2.66 -10.23 3.73
CA SER A 374 3.45 -9.90 4.92
C SER A 374 2.98 -8.60 5.57
N VAL A 375 2.75 -7.58 4.74
CA VAL A 375 2.24 -6.27 5.15
C VAL A 375 0.82 -6.37 5.69
N ALA A 376 -0.08 -7.05 4.98
CA ALA A 376 -1.48 -7.21 5.40
C ALA A 376 -1.61 -8.03 6.70
N SER A 377 -0.64 -8.90 6.96
CA SER A 377 -0.54 -9.68 8.20
C SER A 377 0.11 -8.93 9.37
N SER A 378 0.63 -7.73 9.13
CA SER A 378 1.29 -6.88 10.13
C SER A 378 0.32 -5.81 10.66
N PRO A 379 0.57 -5.22 11.85
CA PRO A 379 -0.26 -4.13 12.36
C PRO A 379 -0.35 -2.99 11.33
N PRO A 380 -1.55 -2.46 11.06
CA PRO A 380 -1.74 -1.32 10.17
C PRO A 380 -0.79 -0.17 10.48
N GLY A 381 -0.15 0.39 9.44
CA GLY A 381 0.80 1.50 9.54
C GLY A 381 2.27 1.10 9.76
N SER A 382 2.57 -0.17 10.07
CA SER A 382 3.93 -0.63 10.39
C SER A 382 4.88 -0.71 9.19
N LEU A 383 4.37 -1.09 8.02
CA LEU A 383 5.16 -1.43 6.82
C LEU A 383 4.67 -0.66 5.59
N ILE A 384 4.23 0.58 5.77
CA ILE A 384 3.57 1.39 4.73
C ILE A 384 4.45 1.66 3.49
N VAL A 385 5.77 1.86 3.66
CA VAL A 385 6.65 2.07 2.50
C VAL A 385 6.79 0.78 1.72
N ALA A 386 6.93 -0.35 2.43
CA ALA A 386 6.98 -1.66 1.80
C ALA A 386 5.67 -1.97 1.06
N PHE A 387 4.52 -1.60 1.62
CA PHE A 387 3.24 -1.64 0.92
C PHE A 387 3.28 -0.85 -0.38
N ASN A 388 3.64 0.44 -0.30
CA ASN A 388 3.65 1.33 -1.44
C ASN A 388 4.57 0.81 -2.57
N VAL A 389 5.80 0.42 -2.22
CA VAL A 389 6.78 -0.11 -3.17
C VAL A 389 6.30 -1.43 -3.78
N ALA A 390 5.76 -2.36 -2.98
CA ALA A 390 5.25 -3.63 -3.48
C ALA A 390 4.03 -3.43 -4.40
N MET A 391 3.12 -2.52 -4.06
CA MET A 391 1.94 -2.20 -4.88
C MET A 391 2.33 -1.58 -6.23
N THR A 392 3.24 -0.60 -6.25
CA THR A 392 3.68 0.04 -7.50
C THR A 392 4.39 -0.93 -8.41
N VAL A 393 5.29 -1.73 -7.85
CA VAL A 393 6.06 -2.71 -8.63
C VAL A 393 5.18 -3.85 -9.11
N ALA A 394 4.22 -4.31 -8.29
CA ALA A 394 3.28 -5.34 -8.71
C ALA A 394 2.39 -4.84 -9.86
N ALA A 395 1.82 -3.64 -9.74
CA ALA A 395 0.99 -3.06 -10.80
C ALA A 395 1.77 -2.90 -12.11
N ASP A 396 3.01 -2.41 -12.02
CA ASP A 396 3.91 -2.24 -13.16
C ASP A 396 4.22 -3.59 -13.85
N ALA A 397 4.70 -4.56 -13.08
CA ALA A 397 5.01 -5.89 -13.59
C ALA A 397 3.78 -6.60 -14.18
N TRP A 398 2.59 -6.37 -13.61
CA TRP A 398 1.34 -6.90 -14.13
C TRP A 398 1.00 -6.29 -15.50
N GLN A 399 1.02 -4.96 -15.60
CA GLN A 399 0.74 -4.27 -16.86
C GLN A 399 1.74 -4.67 -17.95
N MET A 400 3.03 -4.74 -17.62
CA MET A 400 4.06 -5.17 -18.57
C MET A 400 3.85 -6.62 -19.05
N ALA A 401 3.42 -7.51 -18.16
CA ALA A 401 3.12 -8.90 -18.52
C ALA A 401 1.91 -9.00 -19.46
N GLU A 402 0.84 -8.27 -19.18
CA GLU A 402 -0.35 -8.23 -20.05
C GLU A 402 -0.01 -7.66 -21.43
N ALA A 403 0.79 -6.60 -21.50
CA ALA A 403 1.24 -6.01 -22.76
C ALA A 403 2.11 -6.98 -23.61
N LYS A 404 2.83 -7.90 -22.94
CA LYS A 404 3.57 -9.00 -23.60
C LYS A 404 2.66 -10.16 -24.02
N GLY A 405 1.35 -10.09 -23.75
CA GLY A 405 0.38 -11.14 -24.06
C GLY A 405 0.39 -12.30 -23.05
N GLU A 406 0.89 -12.11 -21.83
CA GLU A 406 0.76 -13.12 -20.79
C GLU A 406 -0.68 -13.24 -20.30
N GLU A 407 -1.30 -14.38 -20.57
CA GLU A 407 -2.66 -14.68 -20.13
C GLU A 407 -2.70 -15.38 -18.76
N LYS A 408 -3.86 -15.35 -18.10
CA LYS A 408 -4.16 -16.09 -16.86
C LYS A 408 -3.18 -15.83 -15.71
N LEU A 409 -2.63 -14.61 -15.64
CA LEU A 409 -1.70 -14.19 -14.58
C LEU A 409 -2.28 -14.42 -13.18
N LYS A 410 -3.54 -14.05 -12.95
CA LYS A 410 -4.24 -14.25 -11.66
C LYS A 410 -4.21 -15.73 -11.24
N GLU A 411 -4.57 -16.65 -12.14
CA GLU A 411 -4.55 -18.10 -11.85
C GLU A 411 -3.15 -18.63 -11.55
N ARG A 412 -2.14 -18.16 -12.30
CA ARG A 412 -0.73 -18.55 -12.09
C ARG A 412 -0.23 -18.07 -10.74
N LEU A 413 -0.58 -16.85 -10.33
CA LEU A 413 -0.21 -16.28 -9.04
C LEU A 413 -0.89 -17.00 -7.87
N LEU A 414 -2.17 -17.34 -8.00
CA LEU A 414 -2.88 -18.15 -7.00
C LEU A 414 -2.23 -19.54 -6.80
N LYS A 415 -1.68 -20.13 -7.86
CA LYS A 415 -0.90 -21.38 -7.77
C LYS A 415 0.48 -21.17 -7.16
N ALA A 416 1.14 -20.05 -7.44
CA ALA A 416 2.49 -19.74 -6.96
C ALA A 416 2.52 -19.33 -5.47
N VAL A 417 1.42 -18.75 -4.96
CA VAL A 417 1.26 -18.35 -3.55
C VAL A 417 0.02 -19.03 -2.96
N PRO A 418 0.05 -20.37 -2.79
CA PRO A 418 -1.13 -21.12 -2.38
C PRO A 418 -1.46 -20.90 -0.90
N GLY A 419 -2.74 -21.05 -0.56
CA GLY A 419 -3.16 -21.36 0.81
C GLY A 419 -3.44 -20.19 1.75
N LEU A 420 -3.60 -18.97 1.23
CA LEU A 420 -3.97 -17.81 2.02
C LEU A 420 -5.18 -17.11 1.39
N GLY A 421 -6.34 -17.15 2.06
CA GLY A 421 -7.59 -16.56 1.55
C GLY A 421 -7.52 -15.05 1.26
N ILE A 422 -6.50 -14.36 1.77
CA ILE A 422 -6.24 -12.94 1.51
C ILE A 422 -5.58 -12.66 0.16
N VAL A 423 -4.95 -13.66 -0.48
CA VAL A 423 -4.20 -13.47 -1.73
C VAL A 423 -5.10 -12.97 -2.84
N GLU A 424 -6.30 -13.51 -2.97
CA GLU A 424 -7.25 -13.06 -4.01
C GLU A 424 -7.60 -11.58 -3.88
N SER A 425 -7.92 -11.13 -2.66
CA SER A 425 -8.19 -9.71 -2.36
C SER A 425 -6.97 -8.82 -2.65
N ILE A 426 -5.76 -9.29 -2.38
CA ILE A 426 -4.52 -8.58 -2.75
C ILE A 426 -4.39 -8.45 -4.27
N LEU A 427 -4.64 -9.53 -5.02
CA LEU A 427 -4.58 -9.51 -6.48
C LEU A 427 -5.61 -8.54 -7.07
N ASP A 428 -6.83 -8.54 -6.54
CA ASP A 428 -7.88 -7.61 -6.97
C ASP A 428 -7.46 -6.15 -6.69
N THR A 429 -6.88 -5.88 -5.52
CA THR A 429 -6.36 -4.54 -5.17
C THR A 429 -5.23 -4.11 -6.10
N ILE A 430 -4.32 -5.02 -6.49
CA ILE A 430 -3.26 -4.74 -7.47
C ILE A 430 -3.86 -4.38 -8.83
N GLN A 431 -4.86 -5.13 -9.29
CA GLN A 431 -5.52 -4.87 -10.56
C GLN A 431 -6.27 -3.54 -10.58
N GLU A 432 -7.02 -3.22 -9.53
CA GLU A 432 -7.67 -1.92 -9.38
C GLU A 432 -6.64 -0.78 -9.40
N PHE A 433 -5.55 -0.92 -8.64
CA PHE A 433 -4.48 0.07 -8.59
C PHE A 433 -3.79 0.26 -9.94
N LYS A 434 -3.51 -0.85 -10.66
CA LYS A 434 -2.99 -0.84 -12.03
C LYS A 434 -3.91 -0.04 -12.95
N THR A 435 -5.21 -0.29 -12.93
CA THR A 435 -6.19 0.44 -13.75
C THR A 435 -6.15 1.95 -13.48
N VAL A 436 -6.03 2.35 -12.21
CA VAL A 436 -5.88 3.77 -11.85
C VAL A 436 -4.60 4.38 -12.43
N LEU A 437 -3.47 3.67 -12.39
CA LEU A 437 -2.21 4.16 -12.94
C LEU A 437 -2.19 4.21 -14.47
N CYS A 438 -2.77 3.20 -15.12
CA CYS A 438 -2.89 3.11 -16.58
C CYS A 438 -3.64 4.31 -17.19
N GLY A 439 -4.56 4.92 -16.44
CA GLY A 439 -5.33 6.10 -16.86
C GLY A 439 -4.60 7.43 -16.81
N VAL A 440 -3.34 7.45 -16.39
CA VAL A 440 -2.60 8.69 -16.14
C VAL A 440 -1.56 8.90 -17.23
N LYS A 441 -1.69 9.98 -17.99
CA LYS A 441 -0.62 10.36 -18.92
C LYS A 441 0.49 11.06 -18.16
N LYS A 442 1.67 10.42 -18.10
CA LYS A 442 2.86 10.96 -17.44
C LYS A 442 3.91 11.40 -18.47
N THR A 443 4.44 12.61 -18.34
CA THR A 443 5.51 13.15 -19.20
C THR A 443 6.47 14.02 -18.40
N ARG A 444 7.75 14.04 -18.75
CA ARG A 444 8.74 14.96 -18.19
C ARG A 444 8.68 16.32 -18.92
N VAL A 445 8.68 17.41 -18.16
CA VAL A 445 8.47 18.79 -18.64
C VAL A 445 9.38 19.83 -17.98
#